data_AF-A0A9E4T6Q1-F1
#
_entry.id   AF-A0A9E4T6Q1-F1
#
_cell.length_a   1.000
_cell.length_b   1.000
_cell.length_c   1.000
_cell.angle_alpha   90.00
_cell.angle_beta   90.00
_cell.angle_gamma   90.00
#
_symmetry.space_group_name_H-M   'P 1'
#
loop_
_entity.id
_entity.type
_entity.pdbx_description
1 polymer ?
#
loop_
_entity_poly.entity_id
_entity_poly.type
_entity_poly.pdbx_seq_one_letter_code
_entity_poly.pdbx_strand_id
1 'polypeptide(L)'
;DGRLQPKERVAAITVAGVDVAFPFSVLAEEGAVNYQVNGVDVAVFFKFGTTSALGGPIISFADDVGSTAVFIAELDGRKLTFSPAGDGFTDAETGTTWNILGEAIEGPLTGERLTKIVHGEHFWFAWGAFKPDTLIYQGKG
;
A
#
# COMPACT_ATOMS: atom_id res chain seq x y z
N ASP A 1 22.08 -4.80 0.22
CA ASP A 1 22.62 -3.44 0.47
C ASP A 1 22.49 -2.98 1.93
N GLY A 2 21.84 -3.77 2.81
CA GLY A 2 21.71 -3.44 4.24
C GLY A 2 20.60 -2.45 4.58
N ARG A 3 19.83 -1.98 3.59
CA ARG A 3 18.77 -0.98 3.80
C ARG A 3 17.47 -1.56 4.36
N LEU A 4 17.20 -2.84 4.09
CA LEU A 4 16.12 -3.64 4.69
C LEU A 4 16.63 -5.06 4.98
N GLN A 5 15.87 -5.78 5.80
CA GLN A 5 16.04 -7.23 5.95
C GLN A 5 15.96 -7.89 4.55
N PRO A 6 16.87 -8.81 4.19
CA PRO A 6 16.89 -9.38 2.84
C PRO A 6 15.56 -9.99 2.41
N LYS A 7 14.88 -10.69 3.33
CA LYS A 7 13.58 -11.34 3.10
C LYS A 7 12.37 -10.42 3.35
N GLU A 8 12.58 -9.13 3.58
CA GLU A 8 11.48 -8.17 3.66
C GLU A 8 10.72 -8.15 2.32
N ARG A 9 9.40 -8.24 2.38
CA ARG A 9 8.54 -8.01 1.21
C ARG A 9 8.32 -6.52 1.05
N VAL A 10 8.34 -6.05 -0.19
CA VAL A 10 8.06 -4.66 -0.52
C VAL A 10 7.00 -4.60 -1.62
N ALA A 11 6.08 -3.65 -1.51
CA ALA A 11 5.31 -3.19 -2.66
C ALA A 11 6.16 -2.12 -3.36
N ALA A 12 6.60 -2.41 -4.58
CA ALA A 12 7.45 -1.52 -5.36
C ALA A 12 6.67 -0.90 -6.51
N ILE A 13 6.85 0.41 -6.70
CA ILE A 13 6.29 1.16 -7.82
C ILE A 13 7.38 1.94 -8.52
N THR A 14 7.13 2.23 -9.80
CA THR A 14 7.84 3.28 -10.54
C THR A 14 6.81 4.32 -10.95
N VAL A 15 6.92 5.53 -10.44
CA VAL A 15 6.01 6.63 -10.78
C VAL A 15 6.82 7.90 -11.01
N ALA A 16 6.49 8.63 -12.08
CA ALA A 16 7.20 9.84 -12.50
C ALA A 16 8.74 9.67 -12.57
N GLY A 17 9.21 8.49 -12.99
CA GLY A 17 10.62 8.15 -13.13
C GLY A 17 11.36 7.79 -11.83
N VAL A 18 10.65 7.73 -10.70
CA VAL A 18 11.21 7.42 -9.39
C VAL A 18 10.72 6.04 -8.94
N ASP A 19 11.67 5.19 -8.54
CA ASP A 19 11.39 3.89 -7.93
C ASP A 19 11.18 4.07 -6.42
N VAL A 20 10.07 3.57 -5.89
CA VAL A 20 9.74 3.61 -4.46
C VAL A 20 9.31 2.23 -3.99
N ALA A 21 9.82 1.81 -2.84
CA ALA A 21 9.45 0.57 -2.16
C ALA A 21 8.80 0.88 -0.81
N PHE A 22 7.66 0.22 -0.56
CA PHE A 22 6.92 0.26 0.69
C PHE A 22 7.08 -1.09 1.40
N PRO A 23 7.82 -1.16 2.51
CA PRO A 23 7.99 -2.39 3.28
C PRO A 23 6.66 -2.91 3.82
N PHE A 24 6.43 -4.21 3.70
CA PHE A 24 5.21 -4.86 4.19
C PHE A 24 5.06 -4.74 5.69
N SER A 25 6.17 -4.75 6.44
CA SER A 25 6.16 -4.51 7.88
C SER A 25 5.52 -3.16 8.25
N VAL A 26 5.89 -2.10 7.52
CA VAL A 26 5.34 -0.75 7.70
C VAL A 26 3.88 -0.69 7.21
N LEU A 27 3.59 -1.29 6.06
CA LEU A 27 2.23 -1.32 5.51
C LEU A 27 1.24 -2.06 6.42
N ALA A 28 1.68 -3.16 7.04
CA ALA A 28 0.89 -3.94 7.98
C ALA A 28 0.57 -3.17 9.28
N GLU A 29 1.48 -2.31 9.72
CA GLU A 29 1.27 -1.44 10.88
C GLU A 29 0.34 -0.27 10.56
N GLU A 30 0.54 0.40 9.43
CA GLU A 30 -0.20 1.62 9.09
C GLU A 30 -1.56 1.38 8.42
N GLY A 31 -1.73 0.26 7.70
CA GLY A 31 -2.93 -0.07 6.91
C GLY A 31 -3.12 0.80 5.66
N ALA A 32 -2.89 2.11 5.74
CA ALA A 32 -2.91 3.04 4.63
C ALA A 32 -1.74 4.04 4.71
N VAL A 33 -0.95 4.11 3.64
CA VAL A 33 0.14 5.08 3.47
C VAL A 33 -0.26 6.11 2.42
N ASN A 34 -0.08 7.39 2.76
CA ASN A 34 -0.19 8.50 1.84
C ASN A 34 1.21 9.06 1.61
N TYR A 35 1.69 9.05 0.37
CA TYR A 35 3.05 9.43 0.03
C TYR A 35 3.09 10.21 -1.28
N GLN A 36 3.89 11.27 -1.35
CA GLN A 36 4.05 12.04 -2.58
C GLN A 36 5.36 11.67 -3.27
N VAL A 37 5.28 11.29 -4.55
CA VAL A 37 6.43 10.93 -5.38
C VAL A 37 6.51 11.89 -6.55
N ASN A 38 7.50 12.80 -6.51
CA ASN A 38 7.75 13.77 -7.58
C ASN A 38 6.47 14.54 -8.02
N GLY A 39 5.67 14.99 -7.04
CA GLY A 39 4.41 15.71 -7.26
C GLY A 39 3.18 14.83 -7.52
N VAL A 40 3.33 13.51 -7.64
CA VAL A 40 2.20 12.58 -7.73
C VAL A 40 1.82 12.10 -6.33
N ASP A 41 0.60 12.38 -5.90
CA ASP A 41 0.07 11.84 -4.65
C ASP A 41 -0.31 10.36 -4.83
N VAL A 42 0.25 9.51 -3.99
CA VAL A 42 0.10 8.06 -4.03
C VAL A 42 -0.52 7.58 -2.71
N ALA A 43 -1.51 6.71 -2.83
CA ALA A 43 -2.06 5.96 -1.71
C ALA A 43 -1.68 4.48 -1.86
N VAL A 44 -1.16 3.88 -0.78
CA VAL A 44 -0.92 2.44 -0.68
C VAL A 44 -1.85 1.88 0.36
N PHE A 45 -2.70 0.96 -0.06
CA PHE A 45 -3.62 0.23 0.81
C PHE A 45 -3.06 -1.14 1.12
N PHE A 46 -3.19 -1.54 2.38
CA PHE A 46 -2.80 -2.85 2.86
C PHE A 46 -3.97 -3.49 3.60
N LYS A 47 -4.21 -4.77 3.33
CA LYS A 47 -5.18 -5.59 4.08
C LYS A 47 -4.60 -6.96 4.37
N PHE A 48 -4.69 -7.43 5.60
CA PHE A 48 -4.34 -8.81 5.95
C PHE A 48 -5.19 -9.81 5.17
N GLY A 49 -4.60 -10.92 4.76
CA GLY A 49 -5.28 -11.99 4.04
C GLY A 49 -6.19 -12.78 4.98
N THR A 50 -7.32 -13.27 4.48
CA THR A 50 -8.22 -14.14 5.26
C THR A 50 -7.75 -15.59 5.21
N THR A 51 -6.69 -15.93 5.97
CA THR A 51 -6.36 -17.32 6.38
C THR A 51 -5.52 -17.22 7.66
N SER A 52 -6.02 -17.59 8.84
CA SER A 52 -6.20 -19.00 9.19
C SER A 52 -7.39 -19.24 10.13
N ALA A 53 -8.42 -19.91 9.60
CA ALA A 53 -9.46 -20.59 10.39
C ALA A 53 -9.08 -22.06 10.65
N LEU A 54 -7.81 -22.36 10.89
CA LEU A 54 -7.37 -23.66 11.38
C LEU A 54 -6.38 -23.43 12.54
N GLY A 55 -6.92 -23.53 13.75
CA GLY A 55 -6.15 -23.42 14.99
C GLY A 55 -5.08 -24.50 15.06
N GLY A 56 -3.84 -24.07 14.97
CA GLY A 56 -2.67 -24.89 15.24
C GLY A 56 -1.45 -23.99 15.44
N PRO A 57 -0.60 -24.22 16.47
CA PRO A 57 0.59 -23.42 16.66
C PRO A 57 1.69 -23.93 15.72
N ILE A 58 1.75 -23.44 14.49
CA ILE A 58 2.83 -23.79 13.55
C ILE A 58 3.30 -22.56 12.78
N ILE A 59 4.62 -22.39 12.81
CA ILE A 59 5.44 -21.44 12.08
C ILE A 59 5.17 -21.54 10.57
N SER A 60 4.61 -20.49 9.98
CA SER A 60 4.73 -20.18 8.56
C SER A 60 4.60 -18.68 8.35
N PHE A 61 5.72 -18.00 8.10
CA PHE A 61 5.77 -16.60 7.61
C PHE A 61 5.17 -16.44 6.19
N ALA A 62 4.28 -17.35 5.78
CA ALA A 62 3.83 -17.54 4.41
C ALA A 62 2.30 -17.58 4.24
N ASP A 63 1.50 -17.59 5.31
CA ASP A 63 0.04 -17.83 5.17
C ASP A 63 -0.87 -16.60 5.45
N ASP A 64 -0.33 -15.53 6.05
CA ASP A 64 -0.97 -14.22 6.03
C ASP A 64 -0.26 -13.33 5.00
N VAL A 65 -0.54 -13.64 3.72
CA VAL A 65 -0.03 -12.87 2.58
C VAL A 65 -0.93 -11.64 2.45
N GLY A 66 -0.74 -10.64 3.31
CA GLY A 66 -1.45 -9.37 3.18
C GLY A 66 -1.42 -8.87 1.73
N SER A 67 -2.54 -8.31 1.28
CA SER A 67 -2.72 -7.80 -0.08
C SER A 67 -2.41 -6.31 -0.13
N THR A 68 -1.71 -5.89 -1.18
CA THR A 68 -1.44 -4.48 -1.44
C THR A 68 -2.15 -3.96 -2.69
N ALA A 69 -2.55 -2.70 -2.65
CA ALA A 69 -3.04 -1.98 -3.81
C ALA A 69 -2.51 -0.54 -3.78
N VAL A 70 -2.11 -0.02 -4.94
CA VAL A 70 -1.50 1.31 -5.05
C VAL A 70 -2.29 2.15 -6.03
N PHE A 71 -2.53 3.41 -5.68
CA PHE A 71 -3.40 4.32 -6.43
C PHE A 71 -2.80 5.72 -6.56
N ILE A 72 -3.18 6.42 -7.62
CA ILE A 72 -3.11 7.89 -7.65
C ILE A 72 -4.19 8.39 -6.68
N ALA A 73 -3.77 9.15 -5.68
CA ALA A 73 -4.62 9.70 -4.62
C ALA A 73 -5.16 11.08 -4.99
N GLU A 74 -5.59 11.24 -6.25
CA GLU A 74 -6.23 12.43 -6.76
C GLU A 74 -7.49 12.02 -7.53
N LEU A 75 -8.59 12.71 -7.27
CA LEU A 75 -9.85 12.56 -7.98
C LEU A 75 -10.39 13.94 -8.34
N ASP A 76 -10.64 14.18 -9.62
CA ASP A 76 -11.13 15.47 -10.15
C ASP A 76 -10.34 16.70 -9.65
N GLY A 77 -9.00 16.59 -9.63
CA GLY A 77 -8.12 17.68 -9.18
C GLY A 77 -8.08 17.88 -7.65
N ARG A 78 -8.74 17.02 -6.88
CA ARG A 78 -8.66 16.99 -5.41
C ARG A 78 -7.76 15.86 -4.96
N LYS A 79 -6.68 16.21 -4.25
CA LYS A 79 -5.91 15.25 -3.46
C LYS A 79 -6.79 14.63 -2.38
N LEU A 80 -6.69 13.31 -2.22
CA LEU A 80 -7.31 12.55 -1.14
C LEU A 80 -6.24 11.96 -0.21
N THR A 81 -6.54 11.88 1.08
CA THR A 81 -5.69 11.23 2.07
C THR A 81 -6.47 10.19 2.86
N PHE A 82 -5.93 8.98 2.94
CA PHE A 82 -6.65 7.82 3.44
C PHE A 82 -6.16 7.36 4.80
N SER A 83 -7.08 6.86 5.60
CA SER A 83 -6.80 6.12 6.84
C SER A 83 -7.50 4.76 6.79
N PRO A 84 -6.94 3.70 7.43
CA PRO A 84 -7.64 2.43 7.55
C PRO A 84 -8.93 2.60 8.37
N ALA A 85 -10.01 1.95 7.96
CA ALA A 85 -11.31 2.02 8.61
C ALA A 85 -12.06 0.68 8.51
N GLY A 86 -12.05 -0.09 9.61
CA GLY A 86 -12.69 -1.41 9.65
C GLY A 86 -12.14 -2.34 8.57
N ASP A 87 -13.00 -2.74 7.63
CA ASP A 87 -12.65 -3.61 6.51
C ASP A 87 -12.16 -2.89 5.24
N GLY A 88 -12.12 -1.55 5.27
CA GLY A 88 -11.75 -0.68 4.14
C GLY A 88 -10.95 0.55 4.57
N PHE A 89 -11.16 1.66 3.86
CA PHE A 89 -10.39 2.90 4.01
C PHE A 89 -11.31 4.09 3.99
N THR A 90 -10.97 5.18 4.67
CA THR A 90 -11.76 6.43 4.63
C THR A 90 -10.87 7.58 4.20
N ASP A 91 -11.33 8.41 3.26
CA ASP A 91 -10.64 9.65 2.93
C ASP A 91 -11.00 10.79 3.90
N ALA A 92 -10.03 11.63 4.23
CA ALA A 92 -10.22 12.73 5.19
C ALA A 92 -11.00 13.91 4.60
N GLU A 93 -10.98 14.07 3.28
CA GLU A 93 -11.51 15.25 2.59
C GLU A 93 -13.03 15.24 2.44
N THR A 94 -13.63 14.05 2.36
CA THR A 94 -15.08 13.87 2.19
C THR A 94 -15.69 12.90 3.20
N GLY A 95 -14.87 12.09 3.87
CA GLY A 95 -15.34 11.01 4.73
C GLY A 95 -15.95 9.84 3.94
N THR A 96 -15.61 9.68 2.65
CA THR A 96 -16.07 8.53 1.86
C THR A 96 -15.28 7.29 2.27
N THR A 97 -15.97 6.15 2.36
CA THR A 97 -15.38 4.84 2.58
C THR A 97 -15.09 4.16 1.24
N TRP A 98 -13.92 3.53 1.16
CA TRP A 98 -13.35 2.89 0.00
C TRP A 98 -12.99 1.44 0.29
N ASN A 99 -13.17 0.55 -0.69
CA ASN A 99 -12.69 -0.82 -0.60
C ASN A 99 -11.23 -0.96 -1.05
N ILE A 100 -10.63 -2.14 -0.85
CA ILE A 100 -9.24 -2.44 -1.26
C ILE A 100 -8.99 -2.31 -2.77
N LEU A 101 -10.05 -2.32 -3.59
CA LEU A 101 -9.95 -2.15 -5.03
C LEU A 101 -9.90 -0.68 -5.47
N GLY A 102 -10.00 0.27 -4.51
CA GLY A 102 -10.02 1.70 -4.77
C GLY A 102 -11.38 2.20 -5.24
N GLU A 103 -12.46 1.49 -4.89
CA GLU A 103 -13.83 1.89 -5.23
C GLU A 103 -14.50 2.51 -4.00
N ALA A 104 -15.13 3.67 -4.20
CA ALA A 104 -15.93 4.31 -3.17
C ALA A 104 -17.25 3.57 -2.98
N ILE A 105 -17.48 3.06 -1.77
CA ILE A 105 -18.63 2.20 -1.44
C ILE A 105 -19.67 2.89 -0.56
N GLU A 106 -19.30 3.95 0.16
CA GLU A 106 -20.21 4.70 1.02
C GLU A 106 -19.73 6.14 1.20
N GLY A 107 -20.64 7.12 1.15
CA GLY A 107 -20.33 8.54 1.32
C GLY A 107 -20.41 9.35 0.03
N PRO A 108 -19.97 10.62 0.04
CA PRO A 108 -20.19 11.57 -1.05
C PRO A 108 -19.63 11.15 -2.42
N LEU A 109 -18.58 10.33 -2.46
CA LEU A 109 -17.94 9.89 -3.71
C LEU A 109 -18.38 8.48 -4.13
N THR A 110 -19.45 7.91 -3.56
CA THR A 110 -19.90 6.54 -3.86
C THR A 110 -20.06 6.29 -5.37
N GLY A 111 -19.47 5.19 -5.86
CA GLY A 111 -19.45 4.81 -7.26
C GLY A 111 -18.19 5.24 -8.03
N GLU A 112 -17.42 6.19 -7.47
CA GLU A 112 -16.14 6.61 -8.03
C GLU A 112 -15.04 5.56 -7.82
N ARG A 113 -14.00 5.65 -8.65
CA ARG A 113 -12.85 4.74 -8.62
C ARG A 113 -11.54 5.50 -8.73
N LEU A 114 -10.59 5.15 -7.86
CA LEU A 114 -9.22 5.65 -7.96
C LEU A 114 -8.48 5.01 -9.14
N THR A 115 -7.53 5.75 -9.71
CA THR A 115 -6.66 5.23 -10.76
C THR A 115 -5.58 4.34 -10.15
N LYS A 116 -5.59 3.05 -10.50
CA LYS A 116 -4.59 2.08 -10.04
C LYS A 116 -3.22 2.35 -10.63
N ILE A 117 -2.20 2.27 -9.79
CA ILE A 117 -0.79 2.21 -10.18
C ILE A 117 -0.38 0.73 -10.19
N VAL A 118 0.18 0.27 -11.31
CA VAL A 118 0.78 -1.06 -11.38
C VAL A 118 1.97 -1.10 -10.43
N HIS A 119 1.96 -2.08 -9.53
CA HIS A 119 3.02 -2.31 -8.56
C HIS A 119 3.46 -3.77 -8.60
N GLY A 120 4.67 -4.03 -8.14
CA GLY A 120 5.21 -5.37 -7.98
C GLY A 120 5.44 -5.68 -6.52
N GLU A 121 5.04 -6.87 -6.08
CA GLU A 121 5.42 -7.40 -4.77
C GLU A 121 6.69 -8.22 -4.91
N HIS A 122 7.75 -7.79 -4.22
CA HIS A 122 9.07 -8.40 -4.35
C HIS A 122 9.71 -8.62 -2.99
N PHE A 123 10.59 -9.60 -2.89
CA PHE A 123 11.56 -9.63 -1.80
C PHE A 123 12.65 -8.59 -2.05
N TRP A 124 13.05 -7.88 -0.99
CA TRP A 124 14.03 -6.81 -1.08
C TRP A 124 15.37 -7.27 -1.66
N PHE A 125 15.84 -8.47 -1.31
CA PHE A 125 17.09 -9.00 -1.84
C PHE A 125 17.12 -9.05 -3.38
N ALA A 126 15.97 -9.27 -4.02
CA ALA A 126 15.86 -9.32 -5.47
C ALA A 126 15.71 -7.90 -6.02
N TRP A 127 14.70 -7.16 -5.55
CA TRP A 127 14.40 -5.83 -6.08
C TRP A 127 15.54 -4.83 -5.86
N GLY A 128 16.05 -4.70 -4.63
CA GLY A 128 17.10 -3.75 -4.30
C GLY A 128 18.43 -4.01 -5.02
N ALA A 129 18.67 -5.25 -5.48
CA ALA A 129 19.80 -5.57 -6.32
C ALA A 129 19.63 -5.05 -7.77
N PHE A 130 18.40 -5.08 -8.32
CA PHE A 130 18.12 -4.57 -9.66
C PHE A 130 17.87 -3.05 -9.70
N LYS A 131 17.35 -2.46 -8.62
CA LYS A 131 16.97 -1.04 -8.51
C LYS A 131 17.60 -0.40 -7.27
N PRO A 132 18.94 -0.21 -7.26
CA PRO A 132 19.65 0.26 -6.07
C PRO A 132 19.25 1.66 -5.62
N ASP A 133 18.82 2.53 -6.53
CA ASP A 133 18.42 3.92 -6.18
C ASP A 133 16.96 4.02 -5.67
N THR A 134 16.26 2.89 -5.49
CA THR A 134 14.90 2.85 -4.95
C THR A 134 14.81 3.57 -3.61
N LEU A 135 13.90 4.53 -3.51
CA LEU A 135 13.53 5.16 -2.24
C LEU A 135 12.73 4.17 -1.39
N ILE A 136 13.01 4.14 -0.10
CA ILE A 136 12.33 3.22 0.83
C ILE A 136 11.51 4.06 1.80
N TYR A 137 10.19 3.84 1.79
CA TYR A 137 9.31 4.45 2.78
C TYR A 137 9.60 3.88 4.17
N GLN A 138 9.79 4.75 5.16
CA GLN A 138 10.25 4.39 6.52
C GLN A 138 9.13 4.40 7.57
N GLY A 139 7.89 4.75 7.18
CA GLY A 139 6.77 4.95 8.10
C GLY A 139 6.52 6.41 8.46
N LYS A 140 5.34 6.70 9.03
CA LYS A 140 5.05 7.99 9.70
C LYS A 140 5.88 8.08 10.98
N GLY A 141 6.67 9.15 11.11
CA GLY A 141 7.42 9.47 12.34
C GLY A 141 6.56 10.12 13.41
#